data_AF-A0A2M8GL09-F1
#
_entry.id   AF-A0A2M8GL09-F1
#
_cell.length_a   1.000
_cell.length_b   1.000
_cell.length_c   1.000
_cell.angle_alpha   90.00
_cell.angle_beta   90.00
_cell.angle_gamma   90.00
#
_symmetry.space_group_name_H-M   'P 1'
#
loop_
_entity.id
_entity.type
_entity.pdbx_description
1 polymer ?
#
loop_
_entity_poly.entity_id
_entity_poly.type
_entity_poly.pdbx_seq_one_letter_code
_entity_poly.pdbx_strand_id
1 'polypeptide(L)'
;METIIDFFTKEIVVQNINRLKQPLYFFLDEIQLIPYWQDIIKRYYDLNLPLKFVVSGSSSLFVFEKSKESLAGRIFSFMLPVFSFEEYQRITNNNNFEEYLNFGQFPELWDFSDQTKKITYLKDSIIAKVLEVDIVKLYKLRKTYDFERLFWSLLPNTGQIIKSSN
;
A
#
# COMPACT_ATOMS: atom_id res chain seq x y z
N MET A 1 -13.05 -13.24 6.86
CA MET A 1 -13.02 -12.01 7.67
C MET A 1 -14.06 -12.04 8.77
N GLU A 2 -15.34 -12.33 8.50
CA GLU A 2 -16.36 -12.50 9.57
C GLU A 2 -15.91 -13.52 10.63
N THR A 3 -15.40 -14.68 10.22
CA THR A 3 -14.83 -15.68 11.15
C THR A 3 -13.67 -15.15 11.98
N ILE A 4 -12.86 -14.23 11.45
CA ILE A 4 -11.72 -13.64 12.17
C ILE A 4 -12.24 -12.66 13.22
N ILE A 5 -13.20 -11.82 12.87
CA ILE A 5 -13.82 -10.86 13.80
C ILE A 5 -14.54 -11.62 14.91
N ASP A 6 -15.32 -12.65 14.55
CA ASP A 6 -16.00 -13.52 15.51
C ASP A 6 -15.02 -14.26 16.42
N PHE A 7 -13.95 -14.84 15.87
CA PHE A 7 -12.91 -15.50 16.66
C PHE A 7 -12.23 -14.51 17.61
N PHE A 8 -11.79 -13.36 17.11
CA PHE A 8 -11.09 -12.36 17.93
C PHE A 8 -11.99 -11.84 19.05
N THR A 9 -13.28 -11.61 18.77
CA THR A 9 -14.21 -11.07 19.76
C THR A 9 -14.61 -12.11 20.81
N LYS A 10 -14.81 -13.37 20.41
CA LYS A 10 -15.19 -14.46 21.33
C LYS A 10 -13.99 -14.98 22.13
N GLU A 11 -12.87 -15.24 21.48
CA GLU A 11 -11.74 -15.97 22.07
C GLU A 11 -10.67 -15.06 22.67
N ILE A 12 -10.49 -13.83 22.16
CA ILE A 12 -9.42 -12.92 22.62
C ILE A 12 -9.96 -11.84 23.54
N VAL A 13 -11.02 -11.15 23.12
CA VAL A 13 -11.61 -10.06 23.93
C VAL A 13 -12.44 -10.63 25.09
N VAL A 14 -13.01 -11.83 24.92
CA VAL A 14 -13.79 -12.57 25.93
C VAL A 14 -14.86 -11.69 26.60
N GLN A 15 -15.43 -10.76 25.83
CA GLN A 15 -16.52 -9.90 26.27
C GLN A 15 -17.52 -9.74 25.14
N ASN A 16 -18.79 -9.59 25.51
CA ASN A 16 -19.82 -9.27 24.54
C ASN A 16 -19.54 -7.88 23.97
N ILE A 17 -19.40 -7.78 22.63
CA ILE A 17 -19.08 -6.53 21.92
C ILE A 17 -20.04 -5.39 22.32
N ASN A 18 -21.31 -5.70 22.60
CA ASN A 18 -22.32 -4.72 23.00
C ASN A 18 -22.05 -4.08 24.39
N ARG A 19 -21.15 -4.64 25.19
CA ARG A 19 -20.83 -4.19 26.56
C ARG A 19 -19.45 -3.55 26.67
N LEU A 20 -18.75 -3.36 25.56
CA LEU A 20 -17.43 -2.74 25.58
C LEU A 20 -17.55 -1.29 26.03
N LYS A 21 -16.82 -0.93 27.10
CA LYS A 21 -16.76 0.45 27.62
C LYS A 21 -15.94 1.38 26.72
N GLN A 22 -15.05 0.82 25.91
CA GLN A 22 -14.14 1.53 25.04
C GLN A 22 -14.16 0.89 23.65
N PRO A 23 -13.92 1.66 22.57
CA PRO A 23 -13.92 1.12 21.23
C PRO A 23 -12.79 0.10 21.04
N LEU A 24 -13.11 -1.02 20.41
CA LEU A 24 -12.15 -2.02 19.98
C LEU A 24 -11.63 -1.67 18.59
N TYR A 25 -10.31 -1.68 18.42
CA TYR A 25 -9.65 -1.34 17.16
C TYR A 25 -9.19 -2.60 16.44
N PHE A 26 -9.56 -2.71 15.17
CA PHE A 26 -9.04 -3.71 14.25
C PHE A 26 -8.09 -3.05 13.26
N PHE A 27 -6.85 -3.50 13.24
CA PHE A 27 -5.85 -3.11 12.25
C PHE A 27 -5.71 -4.25 11.25
N LEU A 28 -6.08 -4.00 10.00
CA LEU A 28 -6.13 -5.02 8.96
C LEU A 28 -5.22 -4.62 7.81
N ASP A 29 -4.13 -5.37 7.66
CA ASP A 29 -3.16 -5.13 6.61
C ASP A 29 -3.51 -5.86 5.31
N GLU A 30 -3.15 -5.25 4.19
CA GLU A 30 -3.44 -5.71 2.82
C GLU A 30 -4.89 -6.15 2.62
N ILE A 31 -5.85 -5.35 3.12
CA ILE A 31 -7.28 -5.71 3.17
C ILE A 31 -7.85 -6.03 1.79
N GLN A 32 -7.28 -5.47 0.72
CA GLN A 32 -7.69 -5.69 -0.66
C GLN A 32 -7.49 -7.15 -1.13
N LEU A 33 -6.69 -7.95 -0.42
CA LEU A 33 -6.56 -9.37 -0.69
C LEU A 33 -7.80 -10.16 -0.26
N ILE A 34 -8.66 -9.59 0.59
CA ILE A 34 -9.88 -10.22 1.08
C ILE A 34 -11.07 -9.81 0.17
N PRO A 35 -11.69 -10.74 -0.57
CA PRO A 35 -12.87 -10.42 -1.35
C PRO A 35 -14.02 -9.92 -0.47
N TYR A 36 -14.80 -8.95 -0.97
CA TYR A 36 -15.99 -8.41 -0.29
C TYR A 36 -15.73 -7.78 1.08
N TRP A 37 -14.47 -7.44 1.41
CA TRP A 37 -14.11 -6.84 2.70
C TRP A 37 -14.93 -5.59 3.04
N GLN A 38 -15.26 -4.79 2.02
CA GLN A 38 -16.04 -3.57 2.14
C GLN A 38 -17.45 -3.82 2.70
N ASP A 39 -18.14 -4.81 2.14
CA ASP A 39 -19.50 -5.18 2.56
C ASP A 39 -19.50 -5.70 4.01
N ILE A 40 -18.43 -6.40 4.41
CA ILE A 40 -18.25 -6.92 5.77
C ILE A 40 -18.05 -5.78 6.77
N ILE A 41 -17.10 -4.86 6.52
CA ILE A 41 -16.85 -3.71 7.40
C ILE A 41 -18.10 -2.84 7.51
N LYS A 42 -18.78 -2.58 6.39
CA LYS A 42 -20.03 -1.83 6.37
C LYS A 42 -21.08 -2.46 7.30
N ARG A 43 -21.27 -3.79 7.23
CA ARG A 43 -22.21 -4.52 8.10
C ARG A 43 -21.90 -4.27 9.58
N TYR A 44 -20.64 -4.40 10.00
CA TYR A 44 -20.25 -4.18 11.40
C TYR A 44 -20.37 -2.70 11.81
N TYR A 45 -20.12 -1.77 10.90
CA TYR A 45 -20.31 -0.34 11.13
C TYR A 45 -21.79 0.02 11.33
N ASP A 46 -22.67 -0.49 10.46
CA ASP A 46 -24.11 -0.22 10.49
C ASP A 46 -24.80 -0.82 11.74
N LEU A 47 -24.18 -1.81 12.40
CA LEU A 47 -24.63 -2.34 13.70
C LEU A 47 -24.39 -1.39 14.88
N ASN A 48 -23.74 -0.24 14.66
CA ASN A 48 -23.43 0.78 15.67
C ASN A 48 -22.72 0.22 16.91
N LEU A 49 -21.86 -0.78 16.69
CA LEU A 49 -21.03 -1.40 17.72
C LEU A 49 -19.83 -0.49 18.03
N PRO A 50 -19.25 -0.58 19.24
CA PRO A 50 -18.03 0.15 19.61
C PRO A 50 -16.79 -0.48 18.92
N LEU A 51 -16.81 -0.58 17.59
CA LEU A 51 -15.75 -1.13 16.77
C LEU A 51 -15.20 -0.03 15.86
N LYS A 52 -13.87 0.01 15.73
CA LYS A 52 -13.15 0.90 14.81
C LYS A 52 -12.24 0.06 13.93
N PHE A 53 -12.28 0.31 12.63
CA PHE A 53 -11.47 -0.40 11.65
C PHE A 53 -10.45 0.56 11.06
N VAL A 54 -9.19 0.15 11.06
CA VAL A 54 -8.08 0.78 10.36
C VAL A 54 -7.57 -0.24 9.35
N VAL A 55 -7.54 0.14 8.09
CA VAL A 55 -7.19 -0.76 7.00
C VAL A 55 -6.07 -0.18 6.16
N SER A 56 -5.14 -1.01 5.70
CA SER A 56 -4.07 -0.66 4.76
C SER A 56 -4.13 -1.52 3.50
N GLY A 57 -3.49 -1.04 2.44
CA GLY A 57 -3.42 -1.73 1.16
C GLY A 57 -2.51 -1.02 0.17
N SER A 58 -1.58 -1.77 -0.42
CA SER A 58 -0.46 -1.24 -1.20
C SER A 58 -0.83 -0.61 -2.55
N SER A 59 -1.80 -1.14 -3.30
CA SER A 59 -1.82 -0.84 -4.75
C SER A 59 -3.18 -0.41 -5.32
N SER A 60 -4.27 -0.51 -4.54
CA SER A 60 -5.60 -0.44 -5.16
C SER A 60 -6.79 -0.25 -4.23
N LEU A 61 -6.60 0.20 -2.98
CA LEU A 61 -7.74 0.55 -2.11
C LEU A 61 -8.77 1.42 -2.88
N PHE A 62 -8.28 2.37 -3.68
CA PHE A 62 -9.07 3.27 -4.54
C PHE A 62 -9.60 2.65 -5.84
N VAL A 63 -8.94 1.65 -6.42
CA VAL A 63 -9.52 0.93 -7.59
C VAL A 63 -10.78 0.16 -7.16
N PHE A 64 -10.80 -0.30 -5.90
CA PHE A 64 -11.97 -0.90 -5.27
C PHE A 64 -13.01 0.12 -4.76
N GLU A 65 -12.70 1.43 -4.64
CA GLU A 65 -13.72 2.47 -4.39
C GLU A 65 -14.66 2.64 -5.59
N LYS A 66 -14.18 2.39 -6.82
CA LYS A 66 -15.03 2.43 -8.02
C LYS A 66 -16.06 1.30 -8.07
N SER A 67 -15.86 0.23 -7.30
CA SER A 67 -16.81 -0.87 -7.20
C SER A 67 -17.68 -0.75 -5.94
N LYS A 68 -18.86 -0.14 -6.13
CA LYS A 68 -20.01 -0.04 -5.21
C LYS A 68 -19.96 1.11 -4.20
N GLU A 69 -21.05 1.88 -4.21
CA GLU A 69 -21.50 2.93 -3.28
C GLU A 69 -21.44 2.59 -1.77
N SER A 70 -20.94 1.42 -1.36
CA SER A 70 -21.20 0.80 -0.07
C SER A 70 -20.61 1.57 1.13
N LEU A 71 -19.50 2.29 0.93
CA LEU A 71 -18.74 2.95 2.01
C LEU A 71 -18.62 4.47 1.87
N ALA A 72 -19.26 5.05 0.85
CA ALA A 72 -19.26 6.49 0.63
C ALA A 72 -19.72 7.24 1.91
N GLY A 73 -18.92 8.22 2.35
CA GLY A 73 -19.17 9.03 3.54
C GLY A 73 -18.92 8.36 4.90
N ARG A 74 -18.52 7.07 4.93
CA ARG A 74 -18.21 6.33 6.17
C ARG A 74 -16.72 6.00 6.34
N ILE A 75 -15.93 6.16 5.27
CA ILE A 75 -14.49 5.93 5.27
C ILE A 75 -13.74 7.26 5.18
N PHE A 76 -12.67 7.36 5.96
CA PHE A 76 -11.63 8.36 5.80
C PHE A 76 -10.41 7.69 5.20
N SER A 77 -10.10 8.05 3.95
CA SER A 77 -8.97 7.51 3.20
C SER A 77 -7.77 8.45 3.31
N PHE A 78 -6.60 7.91 3.59
CA PHE A 78 -5.33 8.62 3.57
C PHE A 78 -4.40 7.94 2.55
N MET A 79 -3.76 8.74 1.70
CA MET A 79 -2.71 8.25 0.81
C MET A 79 -1.36 8.49 1.50
N LEU A 80 -0.57 7.43 1.64
CA LEU A 80 0.82 7.52 2.10
C LEU A 80 1.74 7.30 0.89
N PRO A 81 2.31 8.37 0.31
CA PRO A 81 3.30 8.23 -0.76
C PRO A 81 4.63 7.72 -0.19
N VAL A 82 5.57 7.44 -1.09
CA VAL A 82 7.00 7.28 -0.72
C VAL A 82 7.52 8.55 -0.06
N PHE A 83 8.64 8.43 0.66
CA PHE A 83 9.22 9.57 1.36
C PHE A 83 9.52 10.73 0.41
N SER A 84 9.07 11.92 0.80
CA SER A 84 9.47 13.17 0.19
C SER A 84 10.94 13.47 0.46
N PHE A 85 11.52 14.38 -0.33
CA PHE A 85 12.90 14.82 -0.08
C PHE A 85 13.05 15.48 1.28
N GLU A 86 12.05 16.25 1.72
CA GLU A 86 12.05 16.89 3.04
C GLU A 86 12.09 15.85 4.18
N GLU A 87 11.28 14.79 4.09
CA GLU A 87 11.30 13.70 5.08
C GLU A 87 12.62 12.93 5.04
N TYR A 88 13.14 12.64 3.84
CA TYR A 88 14.46 12.02 3.68
C TYR A 88 15.55 12.85 4.37
N GLN A 89 15.59 14.16 4.12
CA GLN A 89 16.54 15.09 4.76
C GLN A 89 16.38 15.06 6.28
N ARG A 90 15.15 15.12 6.78
CA ARG A 90 14.86 15.16 8.21
C ARG A 90 15.24 13.86 8.93
N ILE A 91 15.10 12.71 8.28
CA ILE A 91 15.35 11.40 8.89
C ILE A 91 16.82 11.01 8.77
N THR A 92 17.42 11.22 7.60
CA THR A 92 18.79 10.78 7.31
C THR A 92 19.86 11.85 7.56
N ASN A 93 19.45 13.10 7.81
CA ASN A 93 20.32 14.28 7.81
C ASN A 93 21.13 14.45 6.50
N ASN A 94 20.65 13.89 5.40
CA ASN A 94 21.31 13.96 4.10
C ASN A 94 20.59 14.93 3.16
N ASN A 95 21.33 15.92 2.65
CA ASN A 95 20.83 16.94 1.72
C ASN A 95 21.17 16.64 0.24
N ASN A 96 21.66 15.43 -0.06
CA ASN A 96 22.00 15.03 -1.41
C ASN A 96 20.74 14.66 -2.22
N PHE A 97 20.30 15.59 -3.06
CA PHE A 97 19.13 15.38 -3.91
C PHE A 97 19.34 14.29 -4.98
N GLU A 98 20.56 14.14 -5.51
CA GLU A 98 20.84 13.07 -6.48
C GLU A 98 20.76 11.69 -5.83
N GLU A 99 21.25 11.54 -4.60
CA GLU A 99 21.10 10.31 -3.84
C GLU A 99 19.62 10.02 -3.53
N TYR A 100 18.86 11.06 -3.18
CA TYR A 100 17.42 10.94 -2.98
C TYR A 100 16.69 10.44 -4.23
N LEU A 101 16.96 11.03 -5.40
CA LEU A 101 16.35 10.63 -6.66
C LEU A 101 16.66 9.18 -7.03
N ASN A 102 17.86 8.69 -6.69
CA ASN A 102 18.25 7.33 -7.00
C ASN A 102 17.66 6.30 -6.01
N PHE A 103 17.69 6.59 -4.69
CA PHE A 103 17.37 5.60 -3.66
C PHE A 103 16.64 6.15 -2.43
N GLY A 104 16.61 7.47 -2.20
CA GLY A 104 16.14 8.03 -0.93
C GLY A 104 14.63 7.95 -0.70
N GLN A 105 13.84 7.64 -1.73
CA GLN A 105 12.39 7.50 -1.61
C GLN A 105 11.96 6.26 -0.81
N PHE A 106 12.79 5.21 -0.78
CA PHE A 106 12.49 3.93 -0.11
C PHE A 106 13.37 3.76 1.13
N PRO A 107 12.80 3.69 2.34
CA PRO A 107 13.57 3.67 3.58
C PRO A 107 14.45 2.42 3.71
N GLU A 108 14.02 1.27 3.19
CA GLU A 108 14.78 0.01 3.24
C GLU A 108 16.13 0.12 2.51
N LEU A 109 16.26 1.06 1.56
CA LEU A 109 17.50 1.29 0.81
C LEU A 109 18.51 2.16 1.57
N TRP A 110 18.10 2.81 2.65
CA TRP A 110 18.99 3.69 3.43
C TRP A 110 20.05 2.88 4.18
N ASP A 111 19.71 1.65 4.59
CA ASP A 111 20.61 0.76 5.33
C ASP A 111 21.62 0.02 4.43
N PHE A 112 21.41 0.05 3.11
CA PHE A 112 22.32 -0.61 2.17
C PHE A 112 23.52 0.28 1.86
N SER A 113 24.72 -0.23 2.09
CA SER A 113 25.97 0.44 1.71
C SER A 113 26.37 0.15 0.25
N ASP A 114 26.00 -1.01 -0.29
CA ASP A 114 26.35 -1.44 -1.64
C ASP A 114 25.28 -1.03 -2.67
N GLN A 115 25.68 -0.24 -3.67
CA GLN A 115 24.80 0.18 -4.76
C GLN A 115 24.22 -1.01 -5.54
N THR A 116 24.99 -2.09 -5.71
CA THR A 116 24.52 -3.29 -6.42
C THR A 116 23.31 -3.89 -5.69
N LYS A 117 23.38 -3.99 -4.36
CA LYS A 117 22.26 -4.47 -3.53
C LYS A 117 21.05 -3.54 -3.60
N LYS A 118 21.25 -2.21 -3.62
CA LYS A 118 20.15 -1.25 -3.80
C LYS A 118 19.43 -1.47 -5.14
N ILE A 119 20.19 -1.63 -6.22
CA ILE A 119 19.65 -1.89 -7.56
C ILE A 119 18.91 -3.23 -7.60
N THR A 120 19.50 -4.29 -7.06
CA THR A 120 18.85 -5.61 -6.99
C THR A 120 17.56 -5.55 -6.20
N TYR A 121 17.54 -4.89 -5.05
CA TYR A 121 16.32 -4.72 -4.26
C TYR A 121 15.23 -3.97 -5.02
N LEU A 122 15.56 -2.85 -5.67
CA LEU A 122 14.60 -2.09 -6.46
C LEU A 122 14.01 -2.93 -7.60
N LYS A 123 14.85 -3.69 -8.30
CA LYS A 123 14.39 -4.56 -9.39
C LYS A 123 13.51 -5.68 -8.89
N ASP A 124 13.98 -6.45 -7.92
CA ASP A 124 13.37 -7.73 -7.56
C ASP A 124 12.24 -7.57 -6.55
N SER A 125 12.35 -6.61 -5.61
CA SER A 125 11.38 -6.45 -4.52
C SER A 125 10.31 -5.42 -4.83
N ILE A 126 10.62 -4.39 -5.61
CA ILE A 126 9.69 -3.30 -5.93
C ILE A 126 9.13 -3.46 -7.34
N ILE A 127 9.99 -3.39 -8.36
CA ILE A 127 9.55 -3.37 -9.76
C ILE A 127 8.89 -4.70 -10.15
N ALA A 128 9.52 -5.84 -9.87
CA ALA A 128 8.96 -7.14 -10.21
C ALA A 128 7.62 -7.38 -9.52
N LYS A 129 7.49 -7.03 -8.23
CA LYS A 129 6.20 -7.11 -7.50
C LYS A 129 5.12 -6.29 -8.21
N VAL A 130 5.41 -5.05 -8.61
CA VAL A 130 4.44 -4.21 -9.31
C VAL A 130 4.05 -4.81 -10.67
N LEU A 131 5.03 -5.22 -11.47
CA LEU A 131 4.81 -5.72 -12.84
C LEU A 131 4.09 -7.07 -12.86
N GLU A 132 4.46 -7.99 -11.96
CA GLU A 132 4.00 -9.38 -11.97
C GLU A 132 2.78 -9.62 -11.07
N VAL A 133 2.66 -8.87 -9.99
CA VAL A 133 1.60 -9.09 -9.01
C VAL A 133 0.53 -8.01 -9.18
N ASP A 134 0.88 -6.76 -9.01
CA ASP A 134 -0.12 -5.70 -8.86
C ASP A 134 -0.82 -5.38 -10.17
N ILE A 135 -0.05 -5.07 -11.23
CA ILE A 135 -0.63 -4.74 -12.54
C ILE A 135 -1.38 -5.94 -13.11
N VAL A 136 -0.85 -7.15 -12.95
CA VAL A 136 -1.50 -8.38 -13.44
C VAL A 136 -2.83 -8.62 -12.74
N LYS A 137 -2.87 -8.49 -11.41
CA LYS A 137 -4.09 -8.64 -10.62
C LYS A 137 -5.11 -7.55 -10.97
N LEU A 138 -4.66 -6.30 -11.11
CA LEU A 138 -5.54 -5.16 -11.35
C LEU A 138 -6.15 -5.16 -12.75
N TYR A 139 -5.33 -5.41 -13.78
CA TYR A 139 -5.75 -5.28 -15.18
C TYR A 139 -6.01 -6.63 -15.86
N LYS A 140 -5.90 -7.75 -15.13
CA LYS A 140 -6.07 -9.12 -15.66
C LYS A 140 -5.20 -9.37 -16.90
N LEU A 141 -3.95 -8.88 -16.86
CA LEU A 141 -3.03 -9.03 -17.98
C LEU A 141 -2.74 -10.50 -18.25
N ARG A 142 -2.96 -10.93 -19.49
CA ARG A 142 -2.69 -12.31 -19.94
C ARG A 142 -1.26 -12.51 -20.45
N LYS A 143 -0.64 -11.45 -20.97
CA LYS A 143 0.70 -11.47 -21.58
C LYS A 143 1.70 -10.72 -20.71
N THR A 144 1.93 -11.22 -19.51
CA THR A 144 2.79 -10.58 -18.50
C THR A 144 4.22 -10.41 -19.00
N TYR A 145 4.77 -11.43 -19.64
CA TYR A 145 6.11 -11.40 -20.23
C TYR A 145 6.29 -10.32 -21.31
N ASP A 146 5.34 -10.18 -22.23
CA ASP A 146 5.41 -9.15 -23.28
C ASP A 146 5.34 -7.74 -22.69
N PHE A 147 4.51 -7.57 -21.66
CA PHE A 147 4.39 -6.31 -20.92
C PHE A 147 5.68 -5.96 -20.17
N GLU A 148 6.27 -6.93 -19.48
CA GLU A 148 7.54 -6.76 -18.77
C GLU A 148 8.67 -6.37 -19.73
N ARG A 149 8.77 -7.05 -20.88
CA ARG A 149 9.74 -6.69 -21.93
C ARG A 149 9.54 -5.28 -22.45
N LEU A 150 8.28 -4.89 -22.67
CA LEU A 150 7.96 -3.53 -23.10
C LEU A 150 8.41 -2.53 -22.03
N PHE A 151 8.09 -2.77 -20.76
CA PHE A 151 8.49 -1.92 -19.65
C PHE A 151 10.02 -1.74 -19.59
N TRP A 152 10.78 -2.83 -19.63
CA TRP A 152 12.25 -2.77 -19.65
C TRP A 152 12.81 -2.11 -20.92
N SER A 153 12.11 -2.18 -22.05
CA SER A 153 12.52 -1.49 -23.28
C SER A 153 12.28 0.02 -23.23
N LEU A 154 11.27 0.46 -22.49
CA LEU A 154 10.90 1.86 -22.36
C LEU A 154 11.73 2.59 -21.31
N LEU A 155 12.07 1.92 -20.20
CA LEU A 155 12.81 2.48 -19.07
C LEU A 155 14.07 3.30 -19.43
N PRO A 156 14.98 2.82 -20.31
CA PRO A 156 16.14 3.60 -20.72
C PRO A 156 15.80 4.85 -21.54
N ASN A 157 14.60 4.87 -22.13
CA ASN A 157 14.13 5.92 -23.05
C ASN A 157 13.16 6.91 -22.37
N THR A 158 12.75 6.65 -21.12
CA THR A 158 11.85 7.52 -20.37
C THR A 158 12.63 8.53 -19.54
N GLY A 159 12.56 9.81 -19.91
CA GLY A 159 13.08 10.94 -19.14
C GLY A 159 14.55 11.24 -19.42
N GLN A 160 14.83 12.20 -20.30
CA GLN A 160 16.14 12.84 -20.35
C GLN A 160 16.18 13.97 -19.33
N ILE A 161 17.23 14.01 -18.50
CA ILE A 161 17.53 15.17 -17.66
C ILE A 161 17.92 16.31 -18.61
N ILE A 162 16.98 17.19 -18.92
CA ILE A 162 17.26 18.41 -19.68
C ILE A 162 17.91 19.39 -18.71
N LYS A 163 19.23 19.53 -18.81
CA LYS A 163 19.95 20.60 -18.13
C LYS A 163 19.60 21.91 -18.85
N SER A 164 18.71 22.71 -18.27
CA SER A 164 18.47 24.08 -18.74
C SER A 164 19.68 24.93 -18.37
N SER A 165 20.64 25.03 -19.27
CA SER A 165 21.72 26.01 -19.19
C SER A 165 21.11 27.39 -19.42
N ASN A 166 21.09 28.24 -18.40
CA ASN A 166 20.98 29.70 -18.60
C ASN A 166 22.38 30.29 -18.79
#